data_AF-A0A1I7SNY5-F1
#
_entry.id   AF-A0A1I7SNY5-F1
#
_cell.length_a   1.000
_cell.length_b   1.000
_cell.length_c   1.000
_cell.angle_alpha   90.00
_cell.angle_beta   90.00
_cell.angle_gamma   90.00
#
_symmetry.space_group_name_H-M   'P 1'
#
loop_
_entity.id
_entity.type
_entity.pdbx_description
1 polymer ?
#
loop_
_entity_poly.entity_id
_entity_poly.type
_entity_poly.pdbx_seq_one_letter_code
_entity_poly.pdbx_strand_id
1 'polypeptide(L)'
;MLIRKLNTTFQLISDMIINNGVWELADTAVRLQKGAPTYLYSFDYHNPDGFGLAGLIFPFKAATHCSELPYLFGKGIIALFRPSETDNKVVDFFTTLFTNFAKYG
;
A
#
# COMPACT_ATOMS: atom_id res chain seq x y z
N MET A 1 -12.98 -16.39 -17.42
CA MET A 1 -12.20 -17.48 -16.79
C MET A 1 -10.72 -17.11 -16.59
N LEU A 2 -10.05 -16.49 -17.57
CA LEU A 2 -8.64 -16.08 -17.48
C LEU A 2 -8.36 -15.02 -16.38
N ILE A 3 -9.19 -13.96 -16.32
CA ILE A 3 -9.06 -12.86 -15.33
C ILE A 3 -9.20 -13.36 -13.88
N ARG A 4 -10.12 -14.30 -13.62
CA ARG A 4 -10.26 -14.92 -12.29
C ARG A 4 -9.02 -15.73 -11.89
N LYS A 5 -8.40 -16.47 -12.82
CA LYS A 5 -7.16 -17.22 -12.55
C LYS A 5 -5.99 -16.29 -12.26
N LEU A 6 -5.84 -15.20 -13.03
CA LEU A 6 -4.82 -14.17 -12.79
C LEU A 6 -4.96 -13.55 -11.40
N ASN A 7 -6.16 -13.19 -10.98
CA ASN A 7 -6.40 -12.62 -9.65
C ASN A 7 -5.99 -13.58 -8.52
N THR A 8 -6.30 -14.87 -8.63
CA THR A 8 -5.89 -15.86 -7.62
C THR A 8 -4.36 -16.04 -7.59
N THR A 9 -3.69 -16.03 -8.74
CA THR A 9 -2.22 -16.11 -8.79
C THR A 9 -1.56 -14.89 -8.15
N PHE A 10 -2.04 -13.67 -8.43
CA PHE A 10 -1.49 -12.46 -7.80
C PHE A 10 -1.76 -12.40 -6.30
N GLN A 11 -2.94 -12.85 -5.85
CA GLN A 11 -3.22 -12.98 -4.41
C GLN A 11 -2.27 -13.96 -3.74
N LEU A 12 -2.06 -15.14 -4.32
CA LEU A 12 -1.13 -16.12 -3.78
C LEU A 12 0.30 -15.56 -3.68
N ILE A 13 0.76 -14.85 -4.71
CA ILE A 13 2.10 -14.22 -4.72
C ILE A 13 2.17 -13.12 -3.64
N SER A 14 1.13 -12.28 -3.51
CA SER A 14 1.04 -11.26 -2.48
C SER A 14 1.11 -11.86 -1.08
N ASP A 15 0.39 -12.96 -0.85
CA ASP A 15 0.38 -13.65 0.43
C ASP A 15 1.74 -14.27 0.75
N MET A 16 2.36 -14.92 -0.24
CA MET A 16 3.66 -15.56 -0.08
C MET A 16 4.81 -14.58 0.17
N ILE A 17 4.81 -13.42 -0.50
CA ILE A 17 5.96 -12.51 -0.46
C ILE A 17 5.82 -11.44 0.63
N ILE A 18 4.59 -10.99 0.93
CA ILE A 18 4.37 -9.86 1.84
C ILE A 18 3.45 -10.25 3.01
N ASN A 19 2.20 -10.64 2.74
CA ASN A 19 1.17 -10.66 3.80
C ASN A 19 1.49 -11.66 4.91
N ASN A 20 1.92 -12.87 4.58
CA ASN A 20 2.21 -13.89 5.58
C ASN A 20 3.37 -13.47 6.49
N GLY A 21 4.45 -12.93 5.92
CA GLY A 21 5.61 -12.47 6.68
C GLY A 21 5.28 -11.27 7.58
N VAL A 22 4.50 -10.30 7.08
CA VAL A 22 4.02 -9.16 7.88
C VAL A 22 3.11 -9.63 9.02
N TRP A 23 2.22 -10.60 8.77
CA TRP A 23 1.33 -11.15 9.79
C TRP A 23 2.10 -11.89 10.88
N GLU A 24 3.06 -12.74 10.51
CA GLU A 24 3.92 -13.46 11.47
C GLU A 24 4.75 -12.49 12.31
N LEU A 25 5.30 -11.44 11.70
CA LEU A 25 6.03 -10.40 12.41
C LEU A 25 5.12 -9.67 13.41
N ALA A 26 3.89 -9.33 13.02
CA ALA A 26 2.94 -8.64 13.89
C ALA A 26 2.49 -9.51 15.06
N ASP A 27 2.16 -10.79 14.82
CA ASP A 27 1.82 -11.75 15.88
C ASP A 27 2.99 -11.94 16.86
N THR A 28 4.21 -12.06 16.32
CA THR A 28 5.44 -12.14 17.14
C THR A 28 5.65 -10.88 17.96
N ALA A 29 5.48 -9.69 17.37
CA ALA A 29 5.61 -8.41 18.08
C ALA A 29 4.61 -8.31 19.24
N VAL A 30 3.34 -8.64 19.01
CA VAL A 30 2.30 -8.64 20.05
C VAL A 30 2.67 -9.58 21.20
N ARG A 31 3.16 -10.79 20.90
CA ARG A 31 3.54 -11.78 21.92
C ARG A 31 4.76 -11.35 22.74
N LEU A 32 5.76 -10.73 22.10
CA LEU A 32 7.04 -10.43 22.74
C LEU A 32 7.06 -9.06 23.43
N GLN A 33 6.32 -8.06 22.92
CA GLN A 33 6.43 -6.67 23.38
C GLN A 33 5.55 -6.32 24.60
N LYS A 34 4.94 -7.33 25.25
CA LYS A 34 4.29 -7.25 26.59
C LYS A 34 3.58 -5.92 26.91
N GLY A 35 2.62 -5.54 26.07
CA GLY A 35 1.74 -4.39 26.31
C GLY A 35 1.95 -3.20 25.38
N ALA A 36 2.99 -3.20 24.53
CA ALA A 36 3.07 -2.23 23.43
C ALA A 36 2.06 -2.60 22.32
N PRO A 37 1.19 -1.67 21.89
CA PRO A 37 0.24 -1.92 20.82
C PRO A 37 0.96 -2.07 19.47
N THR A 38 0.52 -3.03 18.67
CA THR A 38 0.99 -3.25 17.29
C THR A 38 -0.13 -2.88 16.33
N TYR A 39 0.17 -2.03 15.34
CA TYR A 39 -0.79 -1.56 14.35
C TYR A 39 -0.44 -2.11 12.97
N LEU A 40 -1.47 -2.48 12.21
CA LEU A 40 -1.36 -2.92 10.83
C LEU A 40 -2.19 -2.00 9.95
N TYR A 41 -1.72 -1.75 8.73
CA TYR A 41 -2.49 -1.06 7.71
C TYR A 41 -2.50 -1.86 6.40
N SER A 42 -3.54 -1.64 5.61
CA SER A 42 -3.63 -2.09 4.22
C SER A 42 -3.94 -0.88 3.36
N PHE A 43 -3.17 -0.69 2.29
CA PHE A 43 -3.32 0.43 1.38
C PHE A 43 -3.90 -0.09 0.05
N ASP A 44 -5.15 0.26 -0.23
CA ASP A 44 -5.90 -0.21 -1.42
C ASP A 44 -6.36 0.94 -2.33
N TYR A 45 -5.94 2.17 -2.04
CA TYR A 45 -6.26 3.30 -2.91
C TYR A 45 -5.46 3.23 -4.21
N HIS A 46 -6.14 3.45 -5.34
CA HIS A 46 -5.52 3.49 -6.65
C HIS A 46 -6.11 4.60 -7.51
N ASN A 47 -5.26 5.52 -7.98
CA ASN A 47 -5.59 6.45 -9.05
C ASN A 47 -5.34 5.76 -10.41
N PRO A 48 -6.36 5.57 -11.27
CA PRO A 48 -6.23 4.95 -12.60
C PRO A 48 -5.25 5.64 -13.56
N ASP A 49 -4.93 6.91 -13.31
CA ASP A 49 -3.99 7.73 -14.09
C ASP A 49 -2.62 7.84 -13.41
N GLY A 50 -2.48 7.34 -12.18
CA GLY A 50 -1.28 7.48 -11.33
C GLY A 50 -0.02 6.80 -11.88
N PHE A 51 -0.17 5.82 -12.79
CA PHE A 51 0.97 5.16 -13.46
C PHE A 51 1.41 5.87 -14.75
N GLY A 52 0.72 6.93 -15.20
CA GLY A 52 1.02 7.60 -16.46
C GLY A 52 1.08 6.61 -17.63
N LEU A 53 2.08 6.76 -18.50
CA LEU A 53 2.26 5.89 -19.67
C LEU A 53 2.54 4.42 -19.31
N ALA A 54 3.10 4.14 -18.12
CA ALA A 54 3.31 2.76 -17.68
C ALA A 54 1.97 2.04 -17.43
N GLY A 55 0.89 2.77 -17.17
CA GLY A 55 -0.45 2.21 -17.05
C GLY A 55 -0.97 1.55 -18.34
N LEU A 56 -0.38 1.83 -19.50
CA LEU A 56 -0.75 1.22 -20.78
C LEU A 56 -0.21 -0.20 -20.98
N ILE A 57 0.87 -0.55 -20.27
CA ILE A 57 1.52 -1.86 -20.38
C ILE A 57 1.16 -2.78 -19.22
N PHE A 58 0.54 -2.26 -18.15
CA PHE A 58 0.14 -3.09 -17.02
C PHE A 58 -1.09 -3.94 -17.35
N PRO A 59 -1.12 -5.21 -16.90
CA PRO A 59 -2.22 -6.13 -17.17
C PRO A 59 -3.49 -5.80 -16.35
N PHE A 60 -3.41 -4.89 -15.37
CA PHE A 60 -4.51 -4.42 -14.56
C PHE A 60 -4.21 -3.04 -13.96
N LYS A 61 -5.26 -2.36 -13.48
CA LYS A 61 -5.19 -1.08 -12.78
C LYS A 61 -5.69 -1.25 -11.35
N ALA A 62 -4.77 -1.38 -10.39
CA ALA A 62 -5.07 -1.55 -8.97
C ALA A 62 -3.90 -1.01 -8.13
N ALA A 63 -4.06 -0.99 -6.80
CA ALA A 63 -2.94 -0.75 -5.90
C ALA A 63 -1.91 -1.87 -6.08
N THR A 64 -0.65 -1.50 -6.29
CA THR A 64 0.47 -2.44 -6.46
C THR A 64 1.52 -2.20 -5.39
N HIS A 65 2.52 -3.07 -5.33
CA HIS A 65 3.68 -2.86 -4.46
C HIS A 65 4.29 -1.47 -4.65
N CYS A 66 4.57 -0.79 -3.54
CA CYS A 66 5.11 0.57 -3.46
C CYS A 66 4.22 1.69 -4.03
N SER A 67 2.96 1.41 -4.36
CA SER A 67 2.04 2.42 -4.89
C SER A 67 1.61 3.47 -3.86
N GLU A 68 1.80 3.20 -2.57
CA GLU A 68 1.51 4.07 -1.44
C GLU A 68 2.60 5.13 -1.18
N LEU A 69 3.85 4.85 -1.54
CA LEU A 69 5.00 5.71 -1.22
C LEU A 69 4.90 7.15 -1.77
N PRO A 70 4.32 7.42 -2.95
CA PRO A 70 4.14 8.78 -3.43
C PRO A 70 3.22 9.61 -2.52
N TYR A 71 2.24 8.99 -1.88
CA TYR A 71 1.32 9.67 -0.96
C TYR A 71 1.95 10.00 0.39
N LEU A 72 3.06 9.34 0.74
CA LEU A 72 3.81 9.62 1.96
C LEU A 72 4.99 10.59 1.73
N PHE A 73 5.68 10.46 0.60
CA PHE A 73 6.92 11.19 0.32
C PHE A 73 6.80 12.28 -0.75
N GLY A 74 5.64 12.42 -1.40
CA GLY A 74 5.43 13.39 -2.47
C GLY A 74 6.23 13.11 -3.74
N LYS A 75 6.77 11.90 -3.91
CA LYS A 75 7.59 11.52 -5.06
C LYS A 75 7.14 10.19 -5.65
N GLY A 76 6.92 10.19 -6.95
CA GLY A 76 6.55 8.99 -7.69
C GLY A 76 7.75 8.09 -7.98
N ILE A 77 7.52 6.78 -7.99
CA ILE A 77 8.54 5.75 -8.27
C ILE A 77 8.57 5.42 -9.77
N ILE A 78 7.39 5.22 -10.36
CA ILE A 78 7.24 4.78 -11.76
C ILE A 78 6.98 5.98 -12.67
N ALA A 79 6.10 6.89 -12.26
CA ALA A 79 5.75 8.11 -12.98
C ALA A 79 5.92 9.33 -12.08
N LEU A 80 5.97 10.53 -12.66
CA LEU A 80 5.96 11.77 -11.87
C LEU A 80 4.68 11.84 -11.05
N PHE A 81 4.81 12.10 -9.75
CA PHE A 81 3.65 12.27 -8.88
C PHE A 81 3.06 13.67 -9.09
N ARG A 82 1.89 13.70 -9.72
CA ARG A 82 1.08 14.90 -9.97
C ARG A 82 -0.30 14.65 -9.37
N PRO A 83 -0.48 14.89 -8.06
CA PRO A 83 -1.70 14.49 -7.37
C PRO A 83 -2.91 15.28 -7.88
N SER A 84 -4.00 14.55 -8.12
CA SER A 84 -5.34 15.12 -8.25
C SER A 84 -5.88 15.62 -6.90
N GLU A 85 -7.05 16.26 -6.90
CA GLU A 85 -7.72 16.65 -5.65
C GLU A 85 -8.02 15.45 -4.74
N THR A 86 -8.40 14.31 -5.31
CA THR A 86 -8.62 13.07 -4.56
C THR A 86 -7.31 12.53 -4.00
N ASP A 87 -6.22 12.58 -4.77
CA ASP A 87 -4.90 12.14 -4.30
C ASP A 87 -4.43 13.01 -3.13
N ASN A 88 -4.68 14.32 -3.16
CA ASN A 88 -4.36 15.21 -2.04
C ASN A 88 -5.11 14.81 -0.75
N LYS A 89 -6.38 14.38 -0.84
CA LYS A 89 -7.12 13.85 0.32
C LYS A 89 -6.46 12.58 0.88
N VAL A 90 -5.90 11.74 0.01
CA VAL A 90 -5.16 10.54 0.41
C VAL A 90 -3.81 10.89 1.02
N VAL A 91 -3.09 11.88 0.47
CA VAL A 91 -1.86 12.43 1.06
C VAL A 91 -2.14 12.94 2.47
N ASP A 92 -3.15 13.79 2.63
CA ASP A 92 -3.51 14.37 3.93
C ASP A 92 -3.85 13.27 4.94
N PHE A 93 -4.68 12.29 4.55
CA PHE A 93 -5.05 11.18 5.41
C PHE A 93 -3.83 10.32 5.79
N PHE A 94 -3.05 9.87 4.81
CA PHE A 94 -1.97 8.92 5.02
C PHE A 94 -0.80 9.53 5.80
N THR A 95 -0.43 10.77 5.49
CA THR A 95 0.58 11.50 6.28
C THR A 95 0.09 11.81 7.69
N THR A 96 -1.21 12.06 7.89
CA THR A 96 -1.80 12.21 9.22
C THR A 96 -1.70 10.93 10.05
N LEU A 97 -1.95 9.75 9.46
CA LEU A 97 -1.77 8.47 10.16
C LEU A 97 -0.33 8.30 10.65
N PHE A 98 0.66 8.52 9.77
CA PHE A 98 2.08 8.39 10.13
C PHE A 98 2.53 9.43 11.14
N THR A 99 2.11 10.69 10.99
CA THR A 99 2.49 11.75 11.93
C THR A 99 1.80 11.60 13.29
N ASN A 100 0.57 11.09 13.34
CA ASN A 100 -0.08 10.75 14.60
C ASN A 100 0.61 9.58 15.28
N PHE A 101 0.92 8.49 14.55
CA PHE A 101 1.67 7.37 15.11
C PHE A 101 3.04 7.82 15.65
N ALA A 102 3.75 8.69 14.92
CA ALA A 102 5.02 9.24 15.38
C ALA A 102 4.90 10.11 16.65
N LYS A 103 3.75 10.78 16.85
CA LYS A 103 3.51 11.67 18.00
C LYS A 103 2.97 10.94 19.22
N TYR A 104 2.11 9.95 19.01
CA TYR A 104 1.24 9.39 20.04
C TYR A 104 1.39 7.88 20.23
N GLY A 105 2.11 7.20 19.33
CA GLY A 105 2.11 5.74 19.23
C GLY A 105 0.79 5.22 18.70
#